data_AF-A0A2H0B2N3-F1
#
_entry.id   AF-A0A2H0B2N3-F1
#
_cell.length_a   1.000
_cell.length_b   1.000
_cell.length_c   1.000
_cell.angle_alpha   90.00
_cell.angle_beta   90.00
_cell.angle_gamma   90.00
#
_symmetry.space_group_name_H-M   'P 1'
#
loop_
_entity.id
_entity.type
_entity.pdbx_description
1 polymer ?
#
loop_
_entity_poly.entity_id
_entity_poly.type
_entity_poly.pdbx_seq_one_letter_code
_entity_poly.pdbx_strand_id
1 'polypeptide(L)'
;MPTFKTIASLRREIDDTKTVEAKLRQKIQALDQAEILFGQVSPGLNSLNLVLPPGPEFERLAWQFYWLAGQNQLTIVNGTLNEFKADFVPVDLTLTGSYPNIKKFVDGINRLDRLIGIDELTISAKAVRSADGTLSANFKLKAFYLKSL
;
A
#
# COMPACT_ATOMS: atom_id res chain seq x y z
N MET A 1 22.78 -12.88 69.16
CA MET A 1 23.24 -11.57 68.63
C MET A 1 22.39 -11.19 67.41
N PRO A 2 21.48 -10.21 67.54
CA PRO A 2 20.49 -9.85 66.51
C PRO A 2 21.08 -9.07 65.33
N THR A 3 22.20 -8.39 65.53
CA THR A 3 22.81 -7.41 64.62
C THR A 3 23.35 -8.02 63.32
N PHE A 4 23.85 -9.25 63.36
CA PHE A 4 24.35 -9.95 62.17
C PHE A 4 23.23 -10.36 61.21
N LYS A 5 22.03 -10.69 61.74
CA LYS A 5 20.85 -11.00 60.91
C LYS A 5 20.36 -9.74 60.18
N THR A 6 20.39 -8.59 60.86
CA THR A 6 20.01 -7.29 60.29
C THR A 6 20.99 -6.82 59.22
N ILE A 7 22.30 -7.00 59.41
CA ILE A 7 23.31 -6.66 58.40
C ILE A 7 23.21 -7.59 57.17
N ALA A 8 22.93 -8.88 57.38
CA ALA A 8 22.74 -9.84 56.30
C ALA A 8 21.46 -9.55 55.49
N SER A 9 20.36 -9.15 56.13
CA SER A 9 19.13 -8.76 55.44
C SER A 9 19.30 -7.47 54.65
N LEU A 10 19.96 -6.44 55.22
CA LEU A 10 20.25 -5.19 54.52
C LEU A 10 21.15 -5.41 53.28
N ARG A 11 22.16 -6.29 53.37
CA ARG A 11 23.00 -6.62 52.20
C ARG A 11 22.21 -7.31 51.08
N ARG A 12 21.30 -8.20 51.44
CA ARG A 12 20.44 -8.91 50.48
C ARG A 12 19.47 -7.96 49.79
N GLU A 13 18.87 -7.05 50.55
CA GLU A 13 17.95 -6.02 50.06
C GLU A 13 18.65 -5.04 49.11
N ILE A 14 19.90 -4.67 49.39
CA ILE A 14 20.74 -3.86 48.50
C ILE A 14 21.04 -4.60 47.18
N ASP A 15 21.33 -5.90 47.24
CA ASP A 15 21.61 -6.72 46.06
C ASP A 15 20.35 -6.91 45.20
N ASP A 16 19.22 -7.18 45.84
CA ASP A 16 17.91 -7.28 45.18
C ASP A 16 17.54 -5.95 44.50
N THR A 17 17.77 -4.80 45.16
CA THR A 17 17.53 -3.46 44.57
C THR A 17 18.41 -3.21 43.35
N LYS A 18 19.69 -3.60 43.38
CA LYS A 18 20.60 -3.48 42.22
C LYS A 18 20.14 -4.34 41.03
N THR A 19 19.63 -5.54 41.27
CA THR A 19 19.12 -6.39 40.17
C THR A 19 17.83 -5.85 39.57
N VAL A 20 16.97 -5.22 40.37
CA VAL A 20 15.75 -4.54 39.92
C VAL A 20 16.10 -3.31 39.09
N GLU A 21 17.06 -2.50 39.53
CA GLU A 21 17.57 -1.36 38.75
C GLU A 21 18.19 -1.78 37.42
N ALA A 22 18.97 -2.87 37.41
CA ALA A 22 19.55 -3.41 36.18
C ALA A 22 18.46 -3.84 35.17
N LYS A 23 17.41 -4.53 35.64
CA LYS A 23 16.26 -4.93 34.81
C LYS A 23 15.46 -3.73 34.31
N LEU A 24 15.27 -2.70 35.12
CA LEU A 24 14.59 -1.46 34.72
C LEU A 24 15.39 -0.71 33.66
N ARG A 25 16.72 -0.57 33.84
CA ARG A 25 17.60 0.03 32.83
C ARG A 25 17.56 -0.74 31.51
N GLN A 26 17.54 -2.07 31.58
CA GLN A 26 17.47 -2.93 30.40
C GLN A 26 16.12 -2.77 29.66
N LYS A 27 15.01 -2.64 30.41
CA LYS A 27 13.69 -2.33 29.82
C LYS A 27 13.64 -0.94 29.21
N ILE A 28 14.23 0.06 29.85
CA ILE A 28 14.31 1.43 29.32
C ILE A 28 15.12 1.45 28.02
N GLN A 29 16.27 0.77 27.98
CA GLN A 29 17.08 0.66 26.77
C GLN A 29 16.36 -0.09 25.64
N ALA A 30 15.62 -1.16 25.96
CA ALA A 30 14.81 -1.87 24.98
C ALA A 30 13.66 -1.01 24.45
N LEU A 31 13.06 -0.17 25.29
CA LEU A 31 11.99 0.75 24.90
C LEU A 31 12.53 1.88 24.00
N ASP A 32 13.68 2.45 24.37
CA ASP A 32 14.39 3.49 23.60
C ASP A 32 14.81 2.97 22.22
N GLN A 33 15.35 1.74 22.16
CA GLN A 33 15.63 1.08 20.87
C GLN A 33 14.36 0.79 20.06
N ALA A 34 13.28 0.37 20.70
CA ALA A 34 12.01 0.17 20.01
C ALA A 34 11.43 1.49 19.46
N GLU A 35 11.58 2.59 20.19
CA GLU A 35 11.15 3.93 19.79
C GLU A 35 11.98 4.48 18.62
N ILE A 36 13.30 4.26 18.64
CA ILE A 36 14.20 4.60 17.52
C ILE A 36 13.85 3.78 16.28
N LEU A 37 13.65 2.46 16.42
CA LEU A 37 13.24 1.60 15.30
C LEU A 37 11.86 1.99 14.77
N PHE A 38 10.91 2.32 15.64
CA PHE A 38 9.58 2.79 15.25
C PHE A 38 9.65 4.13 14.52
N GLY A 39 10.50 5.06 14.97
CA GLY A 39 10.75 6.34 14.31
C GLY A 39 11.44 6.21 12.94
N GLN A 40 12.24 5.17 12.73
CA GLN A 40 12.89 4.88 11.45
C GLN A 40 11.97 4.19 10.44
N VAL A 41 11.02 3.36 10.90
CA VAL A 41 10.09 2.61 10.04
C VAL A 41 8.79 3.39 9.76
N SER A 42 8.36 4.26 10.69
CA SER A 42 7.16 5.10 10.54
C SER A 42 7.09 5.93 9.25
N PRO A 43 8.18 6.54 8.75
CA PRO A 43 8.14 7.30 7.50
C PRO A 43 7.83 6.41 6.28
N GLY A 44 8.26 5.14 6.29
CA GLY A 44 8.01 4.18 5.23
C GLY A 44 6.59 3.60 5.26
N LEU A 45 5.93 3.58 6.43
CA LEU A 45 4.55 3.11 6.58
C LEU A 45 3.55 4.02 5.85
N ASN A 46 3.78 5.33 5.84
CA ASN A 46 2.90 6.26 5.11
C ASN A 46 3.00 6.07 3.59
N SER A 47 4.21 5.86 3.05
CA SER A 47 4.39 5.52 1.65
C SER A 47 3.83 4.14 1.30
N LEU A 48 3.94 3.17 2.21
CA LEU A 48 3.36 1.84 2.01
C LEU A 48 1.83 1.88 1.99
N ASN A 49 1.20 2.71 2.83
CA ASN A 49 -0.25 2.92 2.82
C ASN A 49 -0.75 3.61 1.54
N LEU A 50 0.10 4.37 0.84
CA LEU A 50 -0.23 4.94 -0.47
C LEU A 50 -0.16 3.88 -1.58
N VAL A 51 0.85 3.02 -1.52
CA VAL A 51 1.08 1.94 -2.51
C VAL A 51 0.12 0.76 -2.33
N LEU A 52 -0.17 0.40 -1.09
CA LEU A 52 -1.06 -0.67 -0.66
C LEU A 52 -2.04 -0.11 0.36
N PRO A 53 -3.15 0.50 -0.08
CA PRO A 53 -4.13 1.07 0.83
C PRO A 53 -4.71 0.01 1.77
N PRO A 54 -5.07 0.38 3.01
CA PRO A 54 -5.60 -0.54 4.03
C PRO A 54 -7.01 -1.08 3.71
N GLY A 55 -7.59 -0.65 2.59
CA GLY A 55 -8.88 -1.13 2.10
C GLY A 55 -9.00 -0.96 0.58
N PRO A 56 -10.05 -1.55 -0.02
CA PRO A 56 -10.20 -1.58 -1.47
C PRO A 56 -10.44 -0.22 -2.16
N GLU A 57 -10.70 0.87 -1.41
CA GLU A 57 -10.84 2.28 -1.86
C GLU A 57 -11.32 2.46 -3.31
N PHE A 58 -12.51 1.91 -3.63
CA PHE A 58 -13.04 1.87 -5.00
C PHE A 58 -13.23 3.26 -5.61
N GLU A 59 -13.89 4.17 -4.90
CA GLU A 59 -14.20 5.50 -5.44
C GLU A 59 -12.93 6.25 -5.83
N ARG A 60 -11.90 6.18 -4.98
CA ARG A 60 -10.60 6.79 -5.25
C ARG A 60 -9.95 6.15 -6.47
N LEU A 61 -9.97 4.82 -6.59
CA LEU A 61 -9.41 4.10 -7.73
C LEU A 61 -10.13 4.47 -9.05
N ALA A 62 -11.46 4.52 -9.03
CA ALA A 62 -12.24 4.94 -10.18
C ALA A 62 -11.88 6.38 -10.59
N TRP A 63 -11.82 7.30 -9.63
CA TRP A 63 -11.40 8.69 -9.88
C TRP A 63 -10.00 8.79 -10.48
N GLN A 64 -9.05 7.99 -10.01
CA GLN A 64 -7.69 7.93 -10.58
C GLN A 64 -7.72 7.51 -12.06
N PHE A 65 -8.49 6.47 -12.41
CA PHE A 65 -8.64 6.06 -13.80
C PHE A 65 -9.37 7.09 -14.66
N TYR A 66 -10.43 7.71 -14.16
CA TYR A 66 -11.14 8.79 -14.86
C TYR A 66 -10.23 9.98 -15.12
N TRP A 67 -9.48 10.41 -14.10
CA TRP A 67 -8.52 11.50 -14.23
C TRP A 67 -7.44 11.15 -15.26
N LEU A 68 -6.88 9.94 -15.20
CA LEU A 68 -5.84 9.50 -16.12
C LEU A 68 -6.34 9.35 -17.56
N ALA A 69 -7.56 8.87 -17.76
CA ALA A 69 -8.19 8.80 -19.08
C ALA A 69 -8.45 10.22 -19.62
N GLY A 70 -8.95 11.14 -18.79
CA GLY A 70 -9.19 12.54 -19.15
C GLY A 70 -7.92 13.28 -19.56
N GLN A 71 -6.82 13.12 -18.80
CA GLN A 71 -5.51 13.70 -19.12
C GLN A 71 -4.98 13.22 -20.48
N ASN A 72 -5.28 11.97 -20.86
CA ASN A 72 -4.81 11.36 -22.10
C ASN A 72 -5.84 11.43 -23.24
N GLN A 73 -6.92 12.22 -23.09
CA GLN A 73 -7.97 12.35 -24.12
C GLN A 73 -8.53 10.98 -24.55
N LEU A 74 -8.70 10.06 -23.60
CA LEU A 74 -9.32 8.76 -23.80
C LEU A 74 -10.75 8.79 -23.29
N THR A 75 -11.64 8.11 -24.00
CA THR A 75 -13.03 7.94 -23.56
C THR A 75 -13.18 6.59 -22.88
N ILE A 76 -13.66 6.60 -21.63
CA ILE A 76 -14.02 5.37 -20.92
C ILE A 76 -15.38 4.91 -21.44
N VAL A 77 -15.42 3.73 -22.06
CA VAL A 77 -16.65 3.11 -22.58
C VAL A 77 -17.32 2.28 -21.50
N ASN A 78 -16.53 1.52 -20.76
CA ASN A 78 -17.00 0.70 -19.66
C ASN A 78 -15.91 0.57 -18.59
N GLY A 79 -16.31 0.54 -17.33
CA GLY A 79 -15.44 0.24 -16.19
C GLY A 79 -16.22 -0.64 -15.22
N THR A 80 -15.74 -1.85 -14.97
CA THR A 80 -16.40 -2.82 -14.09
C THR A 80 -15.41 -3.33 -13.07
N LEU A 81 -15.83 -3.41 -11.81
CA LEU A 81 -15.09 -4.13 -10.79
C LEU A 81 -15.72 -5.48 -10.57
N ASN A 82 -14.88 -6.49 -10.59
CA ASN A 82 -15.27 -7.85 -10.36
C ASN A 82 -15.18 -8.18 -8.86
N GLU A 83 -15.50 -9.42 -8.52
CA GLU A 83 -15.49 -9.91 -7.15
C GLU A 83 -14.14 -9.63 -6.45
N PHE A 84 -14.24 -9.03 -5.26
CA PHE A 84 -13.09 -8.70 -4.42
C PHE A 84 -12.38 -9.99 -4.00
N LYS A 85 -11.08 -10.06 -4.26
CA LYS A 85 -10.21 -11.13 -3.77
C LYS A 85 -9.38 -10.62 -2.62
N ALA A 86 -8.95 -11.52 -1.74
CA ALA A 86 -8.30 -11.18 -0.47
C ALA A 86 -7.20 -10.10 -0.55
N ASP A 87 -6.42 -10.10 -1.64
CA ASP A 87 -5.23 -9.23 -1.80
C ASP A 87 -5.36 -8.23 -2.96
N PHE A 88 -6.41 -8.35 -3.80
CA PHE A 88 -6.59 -7.50 -4.96
C PHE A 88 -8.04 -7.44 -5.46
N VAL A 89 -8.35 -6.35 -6.15
CA VAL A 89 -9.62 -6.17 -6.85
C VAL A 89 -9.37 -6.25 -8.35
N PRO A 90 -10.00 -7.19 -9.07
CA PRO A 90 -9.94 -7.21 -10.51
C PRO A 90 -10.80 -6.08 -11.08
N VAL A 91 -10.23 -5.33 -12.03
CA VAL A 91 -10.88 -4.21 -12.70
C VAL A 91 -10.82 -4.43 -14.20
N ASP A 92 -11.97 -4.45 -14.85
CA ASP A 92 -12.08 -4.49 -16.30
C ASP A 92 -12.39 -3.09 -16.82
N LEU A 93 -11.52 -2.55 -17.66
CA LEU A 93 -11.63 -1.19 -18.17
C LEU A 93 -11.57 -1.20 -19.70
N THR A 94 -12.58 -0.65 -20.34
CA THR A 94 -12.63 -0.48 -21.80
C THR A 94 -12.51 0.99 -22.15
N LEU A 95 -11.46 1.32 -22.90
CA LEU A 95 -11.13 2.67 -23.35
C LEU A 95 -11.15 2.75 -24.87
N THR A 96 -11.53 3.92 -25.40
CA THR A 96 -11.40 4.23 -26.83
C THR A 96 -10.60 5.49 -27.06
N GLY A 97 -9.74 5.46 -28.07
CA GLY A 97 -8.92 6.61 -28.46
C GLY A 97 -7.82 6.24 -29.46
N SER A 98 -6.88 7.15 -29.66
CA SER A 98 -5.72 6.92 -30.53
C SER A 98 -4.67 6.04 -29.84
N TYR A 99 -3.90 5.27 -30.61
CA TYR A 99 -2.82 4.44 -30.06
C TYR A 99 -1.81 5.23 -29.20
N PRO A 100 -1.32 6.41 -29.61
CA PRO A 100 -0.38 7.18 -28.79
C PRO A 100 -0.95 7.55 -27.42
N ASN A 101 -2.26 7.84 -27.34
CA ASN A 101 -2.92 8.19 -26.10
C ASN A 101 -3.12 6.97 -25.19
N ILE A 102 -3.45 5.81 -25.77
CA ILE A 102 -3.52 4.53 -25.04
C ILE A 102 -2.14 4.18 -24.45
N LYS A 103 -1.05 4.38 -25.22
CA LYS A 103 0.31 4.17 -24.72
C LYS A 103 0.62 5.07 -23.51
N LYS A 104 0.32 6.37 -23.61
CA LYS A 104 0.53 7.31 -22.49
C LYS A 104 -0.29 6.95 -21.25
N PHE A 105 -1.50 6.40 -21.45
CA PHE A 105 -2.33 5.91 -20.35
C PHE A 105 -1.68 4.72 -19.64
N VAL A 106 -1.12 3.75 -20.38
CA VAL A 106 -0.37 2.63 -19.80
C VAL A 106 0.85 3.14 -19.02
N ASP A 107 1.60 4.07 -19.58
CA ASP A 107 2.74 4.71 -18.90
C ASP A 107 2.28 5.45 -17.63
N GLY A 108 1.06 6.00 -17.64
CA GLY A 108 0.45 6.67 -16.51
C GLY A 108 -0.01 5.73 -15.40
N ILE A 109 -0.51 4.53 -15.74
CA ILE A 109 -0.88 3.51 -14.74
C ILE A 109 0.35 3.13 -13.90
N ASN A 110 1.51 2.98 -14.54
CA ASN A 110 2.77 2.66 -13.86
C ASN A 110 3.26 3.77 -12.92
N ARG A 111 2.70 4.97 -13.00
CA ARG A 111 3.05 6.12 -12.16
C ARG A 111 2.00 6.42 -11.09
N LEU A 112 0.93 5.64 -11.01
CA LEU A 112 -0.06 5.79 -9.96
C LEU A 112 0.58 5.43 -8.62
N ASP A 113 0.20 6.16 -7.58
CA ASP A 113 0.73 5.93 -6.23
C ASP A 113 0.39 4.54 -5.70
N ARG A 114 -0.64 3.88 -6.27
CA ARG A 114 -1.12 2.54 -5.91
C ARG A 114 -0.51 1.46 -6.80
N LEU A 115 -0.18 0.31 -6.22
CA LEU A 115 0.25 -0.87 -6.98
C LEU A 115 -0.91 -1.43 -7.81
N ILE A 116 -0.78 -1.31 -9.14
CA ILE A 116 -1.73 -1.83 -10.11
C ILE A 116 -0.98 -2.76 -11.07
N GLY A 117 -1.41 -4.02 -11.14
CA GLY A 117 -0.93 -4.97 -12.13
C GLY A 117 -1.82 -4.95 -13.38
N ILE A 118 -1.21 -5.03 -14.56
CA ILE A 118 -1.93 -5.28 -15.81
C ILE A 118 -1.83 -6.78 -16.10
N ASP A 119 -2.96 -7.48 -16.04
CA ASP A 119 -3.02 -8.91 -16.36
C ASP A 119 -3.11 -9.14 -17.86
N GLU A 120 -3.98 -8.37 -18.53
CA GLU A 120 -4.26 -8.55 -19.94
C GLU A 120 -4.57 -7.20 -20.58
N LEU A 121 -4.01 -6.97 -21.77
CA LEU A 121 -4.31 -5.82 -22.61
C LEU A 121 -4.65 -6.33 -24.00
N THR A 122 -5.91 -6.16 -24.41
CA THR A 122 -6.37 -6.44 -25.77
C THR A 122 -6.66 -5.13 -26.49
N ILE A 123 -5.99 -4.89 -27.61
CA ILE A 123 -6.24 -3.72 -28.46
C ILE A 123 -6.89 -4.21 -29.75
N SER A 124 -8.04 -3.65 -30.07
CA SER A 124 -8.80 -3.95 -31.28
C SER A 124 -9.10 -2.67 -32.05
N ALA A 125 -8.99 -2.75 -33.37
CA ALA A 125 -9.44 -1.67 -34.25
C ALA A 125 -10.94 -1.85 -34.50
N LYS A 126 -11.71 -0.79 -34.28
CA LYS A 126 -13.13 -0.75 -34.64
C LYS A 126 -13.25 -0.43 -36.14
N ALA A 127 -12.94 -1.37 -37.05
CA ALA A 127 -13.11 -1.18 -38.50
C ALA A 127 -14.58 -1.48 -38.90
N VAL A 128 -15.28 -0.76 -39.79
CA VAL A 128 -15.00 -0.51 -41.22
C VAL A 128 -15.59 0.84 -41.75
N ARG A 129 -16.18 1.73 -40.91
CA ARG A 129 -16.87 2.95 -41.40
C ARG A 129 -16.52 4.28 -40.74
N SER A 130 -15.54 4.32 -39.84
CA SER A 130 -15.10 5.56 -39.20
C SER A 130 -13.70 5.89 -39.70
N ALA A 131 -13.57 6.98 -40.46
CA ALA A 131 -12.31 7.46 -41.03
C ALA A 131 -11.28 7.95 -39.98
N ASP A 132 -11.58 7.83 -38.68
CA ASP A 132 -10.86 8.47 -37.58
C ASP A 132 -9.79 7.60 -36.87
N GLY A 133 -9.55 6.36 -37.30
CA GLY A 133 -8.45 5.55 -36.76
C GLY A 133 -8.53 5.29 -35.25
N THR A 134 -9.74 5.30 -34.68
CA THR A 134 -9.96 5.07 -33.24
C THR A 134 -9.83 3.59 -32.89
N LEU A 135 -9.06 3.31 -31.84
CA LEU A 135 -8.84 1.98 -31.29
C LEU A 135 -9.66 1.79 -30.03
N SER A 136 -10.03 0.54 -29.76
CA SER A 136 -10.65 0.10 -28.52
C SER A 136 -9.65 -0.77 -27.76
N ALA A 137 -9.27 -0.34 -26.56
CA ALA A 137 -8.38 -1.05 -25.66
C ALA A 137 -9.17 -1.59 -24.47
N ASN A 138 -9.07 -2.90 -24.22
CA ASN A 138 -9.64 -3.57 -23.07
C ASN A 138 -8.50 -3.99 -22.13
N PHE A 139 -8.58 -3.51 -20.89
CA PHE A 139 -7.62 -3.76 -19.82
C PHE A 139 -8.25 -4.62 -18.75
N LYS A 140 -7.59 -5.72 -18.40
CA LYS A 140 -7.83 -6.43 -17.15
C LYS A 140 -6.73 -6.08 -16.18
N LEU A 141 -7.10 -5.41 -15.10
CA LEU A 141 -6.18 -4.86 -14.10
C LEU A 141 -6.42 -5.53 -12.75
N LYS A 142 -5.38 -5.59 -11.93
CA LYS A 142 -5.45 -5.97 -10.52
C LYS A 142 -5.01 -4.80 -9.67
N ALA A 143 -5.93 -4.23 -8.90
CA ALA A 143 -5.61 -3.19 -7.92
C ALA A 143 -5.36 -3.86 -6.56
N PHE A 144 -4.11 -3.85 -6.10
CA PHE A 144 -3.74 -4.50 -4.84
C PHE A 144 -4.16 -3.64 -3.64
N TYR A 145 -4.41 -4.29 -2.50
CA TYR A 145 -4.69 -3.63 -1.22
C TYR A 145 -4.19 -4.50 -0.07
N LEU A 146 -3.97 -3.88 1.09
CA LEU A 146 -3.57 -4.61 2.28
C LEU A 146 -4.80 -5.25 2.93
N LYS A 147 -4.79 -6.56 3.11
CA LYS A 147 -5.78 -7.25 3.93
C LYS A 147 -5.63 -6.79 5.38
N SER A 148 -6.68 -6.22 5.98
CA SER A 148 -6.68 -5.99 7.42
C SER A 148 -6.67 -7.35 8.13
N LEU A 149 -5.66 -7.59 8.96
CA LEU A 149 -5.53 -8.76 9.84
C LEU A 149 -6.63 -8.77 10.90
#